data_AF-A0AAN7R6F0-F1
#
_entry.id   AF-A0AAN7R6F0-F1
#
_cell.length_a   1.000
_cell.length_b   1.000
_cell.length_c   1.000
_cell.angle_alpha   90.00
_cell.angle_beta   90.00
_cell.angle_gamma   90.00
#
_symmetry.space_group_name_H-M   'P 1'
#
loop_
_entity.id
_entity.type
_entity.pdbx_description
1 polymer ?
#
loop_
_entity_poly.entity_id
_entity_poly.type
_entity_poly.pdbx_seq_one_letter_code
_entity_poly.pdbx_strand_id
1 'polypeptide(L)'
;MHGSCIAACPVCYLPVEEAIALMPKSPSPSPVLKNLTFIYEENLNRETEFGGSDFGGYPTLWHRNDSYDIRESMSIHCGFVKGGKPGLGTGYDMDETDRLAMENCHGVVVSSAIFGNFDEIQQPRNISDYSKKTVCFFMFVDEETEAYLKNTSAMDSDRRSGIWRVVVVRNIPYTDARRTGKIPKLLIHRMFPNARFSLWIDGKLELVVDPIQILERFLWRKNATFAISRHYKRFDTFVEAEANKAAGKYDNASIDFQVEFYRNEGLTPYSEAKLPITSDVPEGCVIMREHVPISNLFTCLWFNEVDRFTSRDQISFSTVRDKIRAKTNWTINMFLDCERRNFVVQKYHREVLEKKAISSPVFPPPMLPPPPPPVLSVDPPISPETESEEKSISTEEPTVKKVQMRQRRSSGRHRKVVMGNTATESG
;
A
#
# COMPACT_ATOMS: atom_id res chain seq x y z
N MET A 1 -12.54 -22.06 28.13
CA MET A 1 -11.81 -21.36 27.05
C MET A 1 -11.56 -19.93 27.50
N HIS A 2 -10.40 -19.66 28.10
CA HIS A 2 -10.04 -18.32 28.59
C HIS A 2 -9.04 -17.70 27.61
N GLY A 3 -9.53 -16.94 26.64
CA GLY A 3 -8.71 -16.03 25.86
C GLY A 3 -8.40 -14.79 26.70
N SER A 4 -7.12 -14.46 26.87
CA SER A 4 -6.72 -13.22 27.57
C SER A 4 -7.02 -12.02 26.67
N CYS A 5 -7.76 -11.04 27.21
CA CYS A 5 -8.27 -9.90 26.47
C CYS A 5 -7.89 -8.63 27.26
N ILE A 6 -6.82 -7.92 26.86
CA ILE A 6 -6.40 -6.64 27.47
C ILE A 6 -6.26 -5.57 26.36
N ALA A 7 -7.14 -4.55 26.38
CA ALA A 7 -7.04 -3.20 25.80
C ALA A 7 -8.45 -2.67 25.44
N ALA A 8 -8.56 -1.38 25.05
CA ALA A 8 -9.81 -0.65 24.80
C ALA A 8 -10.76 -1.25 23.73
N CYS A 9 -10.30 -2.24 22.96
CA CYS A 9 -11.12 -3.16 22.16
C CYS A 9 -10.40 -4.51 22.15
N PRO A 10 -10.61 -5.37 23.16
CA PRO A 10 -9.80 -6.55 23.29
C PRO A 10 -10.25 -7.59 22.24
N VAL A 11 -9.30 -8.09 21.46
CA VAL A 11 -9.56 -9.14 20.47
C VAL A 11 -9.07 -10.47 21.03
N CYS A 12 -10.00 -11.38 21.26
CA CYS A 12 -9.69 -12.73 21.71
C CYS A 12 -9.48 -13.67 20.51
N TYR A 13 -8.21 -14.01 20.27
CA TYR A 13 -7.78 -15.02 19.29
C TYR A 13 -7.79 -16.41 19.93
N LEU A 14 -8.17 -17.43 19.15
CA LEU A 14 -7.95 -18.82 19.55
C LEU A 14 -6.46 -19.17 19.48
N PRO A 15 -5.97 -20.16 20.25
CA PRO A 15 -4.69 -20.80 19.98
C PRO A 15 -4.58 -21.21 18.51
N VAL A 16 -3.36 -21.21 17.96
CA VAL A 16 -3.13 -21.45 16.53
C VAL A 16 -3.68 -22.80 16.09
N GLU A 17 -3.48 -23.84 16.91
CA GLU A 17 -3.93 -25.21 16.64
C GLU A 17 -5.46 -25.30 16.56
N GLU A 18 -6.16 -24.60 17.45
CA GLU A 18 -7.62 -24.52 17.44
C GLU A 18 -8.13 -23.73 16.22
N ALA A 19 -7.46 -22.62 15.87
CA ALA A 19 -7.81 -21.85 14.68
C ALA A 19 -7.62 -22.69 13.39
N ILE A 20 -6.55 -23.47 13.29
CA ILE A 20 -6.32 -24.39 12.17
C ILE A 20 -7.44 -25.42 12.07
N ALA A 21 -7.87 -26.00 13.20
CA ALA A 21 -8.94 -26.99 13.22
C ALA A 21 -10.30 -26.43 12.73
N LEU A 22 -10.49 -25.12 12.81
CA LEU A 22 -11.69 -24.40 12.32
C LEU A 22 -11.58 -23.90 10.89
N MET A 23 -10.47 -24.14 10.18
CA MET A 23 -10.35 -23.77 8.77
C MET A 23 -11.48 -24.42 7.96
N PRO A 24 -12.30 -23.63 7.24
CA PRO A 24 -13.45 -24.18 6.52
C PRO A 24 -13.01 -25.18 5.44
N LYS A 25 -13.69 -26.32 5.34
CA LYS A 25 -13.33 -27.40 4.39
C LYS A 25 -13.83 -27.16 2.96
N SER A 26 -14.92 -26.41 2.80
CA SER A 26 -15.52 -26.07 1.50
C SER A 26 -15.68 -24.56 1.38
N PRO A 27 -15.56 -23.98 0.17
CA PRO A 27 -15.79 -22.55 -0.07
C PRO A 27 -17.14 -22.07 0.44
N SER A 28 -17.19 -20.83 0.94
CA SER A 28 -18.46 -20.21 1.30
C SER A 28 -19.39 -20.05 0.08
N PRO A 29 -20.71 -20.13 0.26
CA PRO A 29 -21.65 -19.90 -0.82
C PRO A 29 -21.56 -18.46 -1.32
N SER A 30 -21.64 -18.29 -2.64
CA SER A 30 -21.76 -16.98 -3.28
C SER A 30 -23.22 -16.72 -3.66
N PRO A 31 -23.89 -15.70 -3.08
CA PRO A 31 -25.28 -15.39 -3.37
C PRO A 31 -25.43 -14.81 -4.77
N VAL A 32 -26.44 -15.28 -5.49
CA VAL A 32 -26.74 -14.97 -6.90
C VAL A 32 -25.60 -15.42 -7.84
N LEU A 33 -24.45 -14.76 -7.81
CA LEU A 33 -23.31 -15.02 -8.70
C LEU A 33 -22.62 -16.35 -8.38
N LYS A 34 -22.51 -17.22 -9.37
CA LYS A 34 -21.85 -18.55 -9.30
C LYS A 34 -20.59 -18.62 -10.13
N ASN A 35 -20.59 -18.01 -11.31
CA ASN A 35 -19.46 -18.01 -12.22
C ASN A 35 -19.04 -16.58 -12.57
N LEU A 36 -17.78 -16.25 -12.33
CA LEU A 36 -17.21 -14.95 -12.66
C LEU A 36 -16.00 -15.15 -13.57
N THR A 37 -16.12 -14.64 -14.79
CA THR A 37 -15.06 -14.61 -15.80
C THR A 37 -14.58 -13.17 -16.01
N PHE A 38 -13.42 -13.01 -16.64
CA PHE A 38 -12.78 -11.71 -16.81
C PHE A 38 -12.64 -11.38 -18.29
N ILE A 39 -12.87 -10.11 -18.62
CA ILE A 39 -12.80 -9.62 -20.00
C ILE A 39 -11.34 -9.46 -20.42
N TYR A 40 -11.04 -9.95 -21.62
CA TYR A 40 -9.78 -9.79 -22.33
C TYR A 40 -10.02 -9.02 -23.63
N GLU A 41 -9.23 -7.97 -23.86
CA GLU A 41 -9.35 -7.03 -24.97
C GLU A 41 -7.96 -6.66 -25.51
N GLU A 42 -7.58 -7.22 -26.65
CA GLU A 42 -6.35 -6.79 -27.35
C GLU A 42 -6.49 -5.39 -27.92
N ASN A 43 -7.64 -5.12 -28.53
CA ASN A 43 -7.97 -3.86 -29.17
C ASN A 43 -8.84 -3.01 -28.23
N LEU A 44 -8.21 -2.04 -27.57
CA LEU A 44 -8.88 -1.16 -26.61
C LEU A 44 -9.63 -0.03 -27.32
N ASN A 45 -10.93 0.11 -27.04
CA ASN A 45 -11.71 1.26 -27.48
C ASN A 45 -11.53 2.44 -26.52
N ARG A 46 -10.72 3.43 -26.90
CA ARG A 46 -10.48 4.63 -26.07
C ARG A 46 -11.55 5.70 -26.21
N GLU A 47 -12.47 5.54 -27.15
CA GLU A 47 -13.56 6.47 -27.40
C GLU A 47 -14.75 6.14 -26.47
N THR A 48 -14.60 6.50 -25.20
CA THR A 48 -15.64 6.37 -24.17
C THR A 48 -15.90 7.70 -23.47
N GLU A 49 -16.94 7.76 -22.65
CA GLU A 49 -17.38 9.00 -22.01
C GLU A 49 -16.29 9.63 -21.15
N PHE A 50 -15.70 8.87 -20.22
CA PHE A 50 -14.53 9.27 -19.43
C PHE A 50 -13.93 8.10 -18.63
N GLY A 51 -12.66 8.26 -18.26
CA GLY A 51 -11.91 7.33 -17.42
C GLY A 51 -11.47 6.07 -18.18
N GLY A 52 -11.10 5.04 -17.42
CA GLY A 52 -10.46 3.84 -17.95
C GLY A 52 -8.96 3.99 -18.12
N SER A 53 -8.30 2.87 -18.44
CA SER A 53 -6.86 2.80 -18.61
C SER A 53 -6.47 1.65 -19.53
N ASP A 54 -5.25 1.69 -20.06
CA ASP A 54 -4.70 0.58 -20.85
C ASP A 54 -4.59 -0.74 -20.06
N PHE A 55 -4.60 -0.67 -18.72
CA PHE A 55 -4.54 -1.83 -17.82
C PHE A 55 -5.93 -2.36 -17.45
N GLY A 56 -6.86 -1.47 -17.12
CA GLY A 56 -8.24 -1.77 -16.72
C GLY A 56 -9.21 -1.93 -17.88
N GLY A 57 -8.81 -1.51 -19.07
CA GLY A 57 -9.67 -1.31 -20.21
C GLY A 57 -10.41 0.03 -20.14
N TYR A 58 -11.27 0.26 -21.13
CA TYR A 58 -12.09 1.46 -21.24
C TYR A 58 -13.58 1.07 -21.26
N PRO A 59 -14.13 0.53 -20.17
CA PRO A 59 -15.56 0.23 -20.12
C PRO A 59 -16.37 1.54 -20.20
N THR A 60 -17.43 1.57 -20.99
CA THR A 60 -18.40 2.67 -21.03
C THR A 60 -19.18 2.77 -19.72
N LEU A 61 -19.96 3.83 -19.52
CA LEU A 61 -20.88 3.89 -18.38
C LEU A 61 -21.98 2.82 -18.47
N TRP A 62 -22.35 2.41 -19.67
CA TRP A 62 -23.26 1.28 -19.86
C TRP A 62 -22.66 -0.02 -19.33
N HIS A 63 -21.42 -0.37 -19.72
CA HIS A 63 -20.72 -1.55 -19.18
C HIS A 63 -20.60 -1.50 -17.66
N ARG A 64 -20.28 -0.32 -17.10
CA ARG A 64 -20.24 -0.12 -15.64
C ARG A 64 -21.60 -0.43 -15.01
N ASN A 65 -22.69 0.12 -15.53
CA ASN A 65 -24.01 -0.06 -14.94
C ASN A 65 -24.51 -1.52 -15.07
N ASP A 66 -24.28 -2.16 -16.21
CA ASP A 66 -24.59 -3.59 -16.44
C ASP A 66 -23.82 -4.51 -15.47
N SER A 67 -22.60 -4.14 -15.09
CA SER A 67 -21.80 -4.90 -14.12
C SER A 67 -22.35 -4.89 -12.69
N TYR A 68 -23.29 -3.98 -12.37
CA TYR A 68 -24.03 -3.99 -11.11
C TYR A 68 -25.35 -4.77 -11.21
N ASP A 69 -25.74 -5.27 -12.38
CA ASP A 69 -26.85 -6.21 -12.50
C ASP A 69 -26.35 -7.65 -12.32
N ILE A 70 -26.35 -8.08 -11.05
CA ILE A 70 -25.70 -9.32 -10.62
C ILE A 70 -26.51 -10.52 -11.12
N ARG A 71 -25.87 -11.32 -11.97
CA ARG A 71 -26.41 -12.53 -12.60
C ARG A 71 -25.66 -13.77 -12.12
N GLU A 72 -26.19 -14.96 -12.38
CA GLU A 72 -25.53 -16.21 -11.98
C GLU A 72 -24.16 -16.40 -12.66
N SER A 73 -24.00 -15.90 -13.88
CA SER A 73 -22.74 -15.90 -14.63
C SER A 73 -22.47 -14.51 -15.20
N MET A 74 -21.26 -13.99 -15.02
CA MET A 74 -20.87 -12.65 -15.47
C MET A 74 -19.45 -12.64 -16.01
N SER A 75 -19.22 -11.83 -17.04
CA SER A 75 -17.88 -11.42 -17.49
C SER A 75 -17.68 -9.94 -17.18
N ILE A 76 -16.56 -9.58 -16.56
CA ILE A 76 -16.30 -8.19 -16.14
C ILE A 76 -14.87 -7.74 -16.43
N HIS A 77 -14.69 -6.45 -16.75
CA HIS A 77 -13.39 -5.77 -16.67
C HIS A 77 -12.89 -5.79 -15.23
N CYS A 78 -11.65 -6.23 -15.01
CA CYS A 78 -11.11 -6.35 -13.65
C CYS A 78 -9.57 -6.24 -13.65
N GLY A 79 -9.05 -5.26 -14.38
CA GLY A 79 -7.61 -5.17 -14.69
C GLY A 79 -7.14 -6.31 -15.60
N PHE A 80 -5.88 -6.24 -16.01
CA PHE A 80 -5.25 -7.25 -16.87
C PHE A 80 -6.07 -7.54 -18.13
N VAL A 81 -6.58 -6.50 -18.80
CA VAL A 81 -7.41 -6.67 -20.00
C VAL A 81 -6.58 -7.09 -21.21
N LYS A 82 -5.29 -6.72 -21.24
CA LYS A 82 -4.29 -7.20 -22.21
C LYS A 82 -3.47 -8.33 -21.61
N GLY A 83 -2.79 -9.09 -22.48
CA GLY A 83 -2.05 -10.30 -22.12
C GLY A 83 -2.94 -11.48 -21.71
N GLY A 84 -2.66 -12.68 -22.21
CA GLY A 84 -3.52 -13.86 -21.99
C GLY A 84 -3.59 -14.32 -20.52
N LYS A 85 -2.72 -13.81 -19.64
CA LYS A 85 -2.67 -14.12 -18.21
C LYS A 85 -2.20 -12.89 -17.40
N PRO A 86 -2.73 -12.66 -16.18
CA PRO A 86 -2.21 -11.63 -15.28
C PRO A 86 -0.69 -11.73 -15.10
N GLY A 87 0.01 -10.61 -15.25
CA GLY A 87 1.46 -10.56 -15.16
C GLY A 87 2.24 -10.85 -16.44
N LEU A 88 1.59 -11.16 -17.56
CA LEU A 88 2.26 -11.49 -18.83
C LEU A 88 1.74 -10.63 -19.99
N GLY A 89 2.45 -9.55 -20.32
CA GLY A 89 2.09 -8.65 -21.41
C GLY A 89 0.87 -7.77 -21.09
N THR A 90 0.67 -7.49 -19.81
CA THR A 90 -0.53 -6.83 -19.27
C THR A 90 -0.30 -5.36 -18.91
N GLY A 91 0.95 -4.89 -18.96
CA GLY A 91 1.33 -3.59 -18.37
C GLY A 91 1.35 -3.63 -16.84
N TYR A 92 1.66 -4.80 -16.27
CA TYR A 92 1.96 -5.03 -14.85
C TYR A 92 2.71 -6.35 -14.80
N ASP A 93 3.86 -6.40 -15.47
CA ASP A 93 4.50 -7.66 -15.85
C ASP A 93 5.41 -8.18 -14.75
N MET A 94 5.44 -9.50 -14.60
CA MET A 94 6.15 -10.19 -13.53
C MET A 94 6.89 -11.40 -14.11
N ASP A 95 8.03 -11.70 -13.50
CA ASP A 95 8.88 -12.81 -13.95
C ASP A 95 8.12 -14.15 -13.90
N GLU A 96 8.44 -15.03 -14.84
CA GLU A 96 7.78 -16.33 -14.97
C GLU A 96 7.83 -17.16 -13.69
N THR A 97 8.98 -17.16 -13.00
CA THR A 97 9.15 -17.88 -11.74
C THR A 97 8.24 -17.34 -10.64
N ASP A 98 7.95 -16.04 -10.64
CA ASP A 98 7.06 -15.43 -9.65
C ASP A 98 5.60 -15.74 -9.97
N ARG A 99 5.20 -15.64 -11.23
CA ARG A 99 3.86 -16.05 -11.68
C ARG A 99 3.58 -17.52 -11.36
N LEU A 100 4.54 -18.41 -11.61
CA LEU A 100 4.42 -19.83 -11.26
C LEU A 100 4.31 -20.03 -9.75
N ALA A 101 5.05 -19.27 -8.94
CA ALA A 101 4.93 -19.32 -7.48
C ALA A 101 3.55 -18.82 -6.99
N MET A 102 2.95 -17.83 -7.66
CA MET A 102 1.60 -17.35 -7.35
C MET A 102 0.53 -18.38 -7.74
N GLU A 103 0.64 -18.97 -8.93
CA GLU A 103 -0.23 -20.07 -9.38
C GLU A 103 -0.13 -21.27 -8.42
N ASN A 104 1.04 -21.57 -7.87
CA ASN A 104 1.25 -22.67 -6.93
C ASN A 104 0.89 -22.34 -5.47
N CYS A 105 0.52 -21.10 -5.15
CA CYS A 105 0.09 -20.75 -3.81
C CYS A 105 -1.35 -21.21 -3.58
N HIS A 106 -1.50 -22.25 -2.76
CA HIS A 106 -2.80 -22.80 -2.37
C HIS A 106 -3.14 -22.39 -0.95
N GLY A 107 -4.44 -22.21 -0.66
CA GLY A 107 -4.89 -21.89 0.69
C GLY A 107 -4.85 -20.39 1.01
N VAL A 108 -3.79 -19.89 1.63
CA VAL A 108 -3.72 -18.50 2.12
C VAL A 108 -2.53 -17.75 1.54
N VAL A 109 -2.79 -16.57 0.97
CA VAL A 109 -1.74 -15.60 0.61
C VAL A 109 -1.81 -14.37 1.51
N VAL A 110 -0.67 -14.00 2.10
CA VAL A 110 -0.46 -12.67 2.67
C VAL A 110 0.31 -11.83 1.65
N SER A 111 -0.20 -10.65 1.34
CA SER A 111 0.39 -9.77 0.35
C SER A 111 0.54 -8.34 0.87
N SER A 112 1.60 -7.69 0.44
CA SER A 112 1.89 -6.27 0.66
C SER A 112 2.54 -5.68 -0.59
N ALA A 113 2.62 -4.36 -0.69
CA ALA A 113 3.35 -3.70 -1.76
C ALA A 113 4.05 -2.42 -1.31
N ILE A 114 5.17 -2.11 -1.94
CA ILE A 114 5.92 -0.86 -1.79
C ILE A 114 6.33 -0.39 -3.18
N PHE A 115 5.76 0.73 -3.62
CA PHE A 115 6.08 1.39 -4.89
C PHE A 115 6.64 2.78 -4.62
N GLY A 116 7.56 3.25 -5.44
CA GLY A 116 8.28 4.51 -5.30
C GLY A 116 9.12 4.58 -4.04
N ASN A 117 9.57 3.41 -3.55
CA ASN A 117 10.47 3.29 -2.39
C ASN A 117 9.94 3.99 -1.11
N PHE A 118 8.60 4.08 -0.99
CA PHE A 118 7.92 4.97 -0.06
C PHE A 118 7.99 4.51 1.41
N ASP A 119 8.06 3.19 1.61
CA ASP A 119 8.05 2.52 2.91
C ASP A 119 9.24 1.56 3.05
N GLU A 120 9.57 1.17 4.27
CA GLU A 120 10.48 0.06 4.54
C GLU A 120 9.71 -1.26 4.65
N ILE A 121 10.29 -2.36 4.15
CA ILE A 121 9.70 -3.69 4.29
C ILE A 121 9.61 -4.07 5.78
N GLN A 122 8.39 -4.26 6.27
CA GLN A 122 8.14 -4.72 7.63
C GLN A 122 8.07 -6.24 7.67
N GLN A 123 8.80 -6.86 8.61
CA GLN A 123 8.78 -8.31 8.82
C GLN A 123 7.63 -8.70 9.75
N PRO A 124 6.74 -9.62 9.35
CA PRO A 124 5.73 -10.17 10.23
C PRO A 124 6.35 -10.80 11.49
N ARG A 125 5.70 -10.60 12.64
CA ARG A 125 6.05 -11.22 13.92
C ARG A 125 4.99 -12.22 14.35
N ASN A 126 5.37 -13.13 15.24
CA ASN A 126 4.49 -14.14 15.84
C ASN A 126 3.81 -15.05 14.80
N ILE A 127 4.50 -15.34 13.69
CA ILE A 127 4.04 -16.31 12.69
C ILE A 127 4.41 -17.71 13.18
N SER A 128 3.41 -18.58 13.28
CA SER A 128 3.59 -19.98 13.69
C SER A 128 4.40 -20.77 12.66
N ASP A 129 5.00 -21.87 13.10
CA ASP A 129 5.74 -22.76 12.18
C ASP A 129 4.83 -23.44 11.17
N TYR A 130 3.55 -23.62 11.50
CA TYR A 130 2.53 -24.03 10.53
C TYR A 130 2.39 -22.98 9.43
N SER A 131 2.11 -21.73 9.79
CA SER A 131 1.89 -20.65 8.82
C SER A 131 3.13 -20.32 8.00
N LYS A 132 4.33 -20.41 8.57
CA LYS A 132 5.59 -20.27 7.79
C LYS A 132 5.72 -21.30 6.66
N LYS A 133 5.10 -22.49 6.82
CA LYS A 133 5.16 -23.59 5.84
C LYS A 133 3.98 -23.57 4.85
N THR A 134 2.81 -23.10 5.28
CA THR A 134 1.55 -23.25 4.53
C THR A 134 1.00 -21.94 3.96
N VAL A 135 1.39 -20.79 4.51
CA VAL A 135 0.94 -19.47 4.06
C VAL A 135 2.00 -18.86 3.15
N CYS A 136 1.60 -18.36 1.99
CA CYS A 136 2.52 -17.70 1.07
C CYS A 136 2.62 -16.21 1.39
N PHE A 137 3.83 -15.67 1.50
CA PHE A 137 4.09 -14.26 1.79
C PHE A 137 4.72 -13.58 0.59
N PHE A 138 4.01 -12.60 0.01
CA PHE A 138 4.43 -11.89 -1.19
C PHE A 138 4.52 -10.38 -0.98
N MET A 139 5.62 -9.77 -1.42
CA MET A 139 5.84 -8.33 -1.41
C MET A 139 6.03 -7.84 -2.85
N PHE A 140 5.09 -7.03 -3.33
CA PHE A 140 5.17 -6.43 -4.67
C PHE A 140 5.97 -5.13 -4.62
N VAL A 141 6.95 -4.99 -5.49
CA VAL A 141 7.81 -3.81 -5.56
C VAL A 141 8.02 -3.35 -7.00
N ASP A 142 8.35 -2.08 -7.21
CA ASP A 142 8.88 -1.61 -8.49
C ASP A 142 10.41 -1.75 -8.57
N GLU A 143 10.95 -1.47 -9.75
CA GLU A 143 12.39 -1.51 -10.03
C GLU A 143 13.18 -0.52 -9.15
N GLU A 144 12.60 0.64 -8.80
CA GLU A 144 13.22 1.60 -7.90
C GLU A 144 13.40 1.01 -6.49
N THR A 145 12.34 0.43 -5.94
CA THR A 145 12.38 -0.21 -4.62
C THR A 145 13.27 -1.46 -4.65
N GLU A 146 13.24 -2.25 -5.72
CA GLU A 146 14.14 -3.40 -5.90
C GLU A 146 15.62 -2.97 -5.86
N ALA A 147 15.99 -1.92 -6.58
CA ALA A 147 17.36 -1.40 -6.60
C ALA A 147 17.81 -0.98 -5.18
N TYR A 148 16.94 -0.34 -4.41
CA TYR A 148 17.22 0.00 -3.02
C TYR A 148 17.44 -1.24 -2.14
N LEU A 149 16.60 -2.27 -2.28
CA LEU A 149 16.71 -3.50 -1.49
C LEU A 149 18.01 -4.26 -1.79
N LYS A 150 18.44 -4.28 -3.05
CA LYS A 150 19.74 -4.85 -3.46
C LYS A 150 20.90 -4.07 -2.85
N ASN A 151 20.85 -2.74 -2.92
CA ASN A 151 21.92 -1.87 -2.40
C ASN A 151 22.08 -1.94 -0.88
N THR A 152 21.00 -2.21 -0.15
CA THR A 152 21.01 -2.33 1.32
C THR A 152 21.19 -3.77 1.81
N SER A 153 21.37 -4.74 0.90
CA SER A 153 21.40 -6.17 1.21
C SER A 153 20.16 -6.64 2.00
N ALA A 154 19.03 -5.93 1.85
CA ALA A 154 17.75 -6.27 2.47
C ALA A 154 16.98 -7.35 1.69
N MET A 155 17.50 -7.76 0.53
CA MET A 155 17.01 -8.86 -0.28
C MET A 155 18.15 -9.86 -0.52
N ASP A 156 17.87 -11.14 -0.34
CA ASP A 156 18.82 -12.24 -0.55
C ASP A 156 18.92 -12.68 -2.02
N SER A 157 19.80 -13.65 -2.29
CA SER A 157 20.01 -14.20 -3.64
C SER A 157 18.78 -14.90 -4.21
N ASP A 158 17.88 -15.39 -3.36
CA ASP A 158 16.65 -16.09 -3.74
C ASP A 158 15.48 -15.12 -3.93
N ARG A 159 15.76 -13.81 -3.98
CA ARG A 159 14.78 -12.71 -4.10
C ARG A 159 13.78 -12.71 -2.95
N ARG A 160 14.24 -12.99 -1.73
CA ARG A 160 13.45 -12.87 -0.52
C ARG A 160 13.96 -11.77 0.37
N SER A 161 13.05 -11.18 1.15
CA SER A 161 13.37 -10.29 2.25
C SER A 161 12.72 -10.87 3.50
N GLY A 162 13.50 -11.61 4.29
CA GLY A 162 12.98 -12.41 5.40
C GLY A 162 11.93 -13.42 4.91
N ILE A 163 10.71 -13.36 5.46
CA ILE A 163 9.64 -14.29 5.05
C ILE A 163 9.07 -13.97 3.67
N TRP A 164 9.15 -12.70 3.23
CA TRP A 164 8.56 -12.23 1.98
C TRP A 164 9.32 -12.75 0.77
N ARG A 165 8.59 -13.33 -0.19
CA ARG A 165 9.04 -13.42 -1.57
C ARG A 165 8.84 -12.05 -2.23
N VAL A 166 9.91 -11.45 -2.72
CA VAL A 166 9.88 -10.15 -3.40
C VAL A 166 9.54 -10.38 -4.87
N VAL A 167 8.49 -9.72 -5.35
CA VAL A 167 8.06 -9.75 -6.75
C VAL A 167 8.24 -8.37 -7.35
N VAL A 168 9.07 -8.31 -8.38
CA VAL A 168 9.36 -7.07 -9.09
C VAL A 168 8.36 -6.91 -10.22
N VAL A 169 7.64 -5.80 -10.19
CA VAL A 169 6.64 -5.43 -11.20
C VAL A 169 7.29 -4.51 -12.23
N ARG A 170 7.16 -4.88 -13.49
CA ARG A 170 7.64 -4.13 -14.65
C ARG A 170 6.48 -3.53 -15.43
N ASN A 171 6.77 -2.56 -16.27
CA ASN A 171 5.78 -1.91 -17.14
C ASN A 171 4.59 -1.32 -16.36
N ILE A 172 4.87 -0.62 -15.26
CA ILE A 172 3.87 -0.10 -14.31
C ILE A 172 2.77 0.70 -15.06
N PRO A 173 1.48 0.41 -14.83
CA PRO A 173 0.41 0.93 -15.68
C PRO A 173 -0.01 2.37 -15.34
N TYR A 174 0.39 2.88 -14.17
CA TYR A 174 -0.01 4.19 -13.68
C TYR A 174 1.19 5.00 -13.22
N THR A 175 1.16 6.30 -13.52
CA THR A 175 2.14 7.27 -13.00
C THR A 175 1.98 7.51 -11.50
N ASP A 176 0.75 7.43 -10.97
CA ASP A 176 0.49 7.49 -9.53
C ASP A 176 0.78 6.12 -8.87
N ALA A 177 1.90 6.03 -8.16
CA ALA A 177 2.30 4.83 -7.41
C ALA A 177 1.21 4.35 -6.42
N ARG A 178 0.37 5.26 -5.89
CA ARG A 178 -0.75 4.86 -5.02
C ARG A 178 -1.83 4.13 -5.76
N ARG A 179 -2.07 4.47 -7.03
CA ARG A 179 -3.00 3.76 -7.93
C ARG A 179 -2.45 2.38 -8.29
N THR A 180 -1.16 2.30 -8.61
CA THR A 180 -0.46 1.02 -8.81
C THR A 180 -0.58 0.11 -7.58
N GLY A 181 -0.40 0.67 -6.38
CA GLY A 181 -0.60 -0.05 -5.12
C GLY A 181 -2.01 -0.62 -4.92
N LYS A 182 -3.02 -0.18 -5.67
CA LYS A 182 -4.38 -0.75 -5.62
C LYS A 182 -4.50 -2.08 -6.37
N ILE A 183 -3.60 -2.38 -7.31
CA ILE A 183 -3.59 -3.64 -8.05
C ILE A 183 -3.36 -4.83 -7.10
N PRO A 184 -2.25 -4.93 -6.34
CA PRO A 184 -2.05 -6.04 -5.40
C PRO A 184 -3.01 -5.99 -4.21
N LYS A 185 -3.58 -4.83 -3.90
CA LYS A 185 -4.60 -4.69 -2.85
C LYS A 185 -5.97 -5.27 -3.25
N LEU A 186 -6.47 -4.95 -4.43
CA LEU A 186 -7.85 -5.26 -4.84
C LEU A 186 -7.90 -6.48 -5.75
N LEU A 187 -6.91 -6.64 -6.64
CA LEU A 187 -6.89 -7.67 -7.68
C LEU A 187 -6.07 -8.91 -7.31
N ILE A 188 -5.78 -9.14 -6.03
CA ILE A 188 -4.98 -10.29 -5.59
C ILE A 188 -5.57 -11.65 -6.04
N HIS A 189 -6.90 -11.75 -6.25
CA HIS A 189 -7.55 -12.98 -6.76
C HIS A 189 -7.25 -13.23 -8.24
N ARG A 190 -6.93 -12.18 -9.02
CA ARG A 190 -6.50 -12.32 -10.41
C ARG A 190 -5.10 -12.92 -10.48
N MET A 191 -4.21 -12.52 -9.56
CA MET A 191 -2.81 -12.96 -9.55
C MET A 191 -2.61 -14.30 -8.83
N PHE A 192 -3.46 -14.64 -7.86
CA PHE A 192 -3.40 -15.89 -7.10
C PHE A 192 -4.67 -16.73 -7.34
N PRO A 193 -4.86 -17.28 -8.55
CA PRO A 193 -6.11 -17.94 -8.93
C PRO A 193 -6.43 -19.19 -8.09
N ASN A 194 -5.42 -19.81 -7.47
CA ASN A 194 -5.57 -21.03 -6.66
C ASN A 194 -5.52 -20.77 -5.14
N ALA A 195 -5.32 -19.50 -4.72
CA ALA A 195 -5.44 -19.14 -3.32
C ALA A 195 -6.92 -19.05 -2.94
N ARG A 196 -7.26 -19.56 -1.75
CA ARG A 196 -8.63 -19.52 -1.25
C ARG A 196 -8.89 -18.27 -0.41
N PHE A 197 -7.89 -17.83 0.35
CA PHE A 197 -7.98 -16.64 1.19
C PHE A 197 -6.81 -15.71 0.91
N SER A 198 -7.04 -14.41 1.05
CA SER A 198 -5.98 -13.40 1.04
C SER A 198 -6.08 -12.47 2.23
N LEU A 199 -4.91 -12.10 2.75
CA LEU A 199 -4.71 -11.01 3.69
C LEU A 199 -3.84 -9.94 3.01
N TRP A 200 -4.44 -8.80 2.69
CA TRP A 200 -3.70 -7.62 2.25
C TRP A 200 -3.25 -6.82 3.48
N ILE A 201 -1.98 -6.42 3.50
CA ILE A 201 -1.37 -5.54 4.50
C ILE A 201 -0.67 -4.39 3.78
N ASP A 202 -1.00 -3.15 4.13
CA ASP A 202 -0.33 -1.95 3.62
C ASP A 202 1.15 -1.92 4.04
N GLY A 203 2.05 -1.50 3.16
CA GLY A 203 3.51 -1.61 3.35
C GLY A 203 4.06 -0.92 4.60
N LYS A 204 3.35 0.11 5.11
CA LYS A 204 3.69 0.80 6.36
C LYS A 204 3.35 0.01 7.63
N LEU A 205 2.72 -1.15 7.52
CA LEU A 205 2.22 -1.94 8.65
C LEU A 205 3.06 -3.19 8.88
N GLU A 206 3.34 -3.45 10.16
CA GLU A 206 3.91 -4.70 10.63
C GLU A 206 2.78 -5.62 11.11
N LEU A 207 2.68 -6.83 10.55
CA LEU A 207 1.75 -7.88 11.00
C LEU A 207 2.30 -8.53 12.28
N VAL A 208 1.49 -8.62 13.34
CA VAL A 208 1.94 -9.12 14.66
C VAL A 208 1.13 -10.29 15.23
N VAL A 209 0.16 -10.80 14.48
CA VAL A 209 -0.66 -11.97 14.81
C VAL A 209 -0.65 -12.93 13.61
N ASP A 210 -0.77 -14.23 13.87
CA ASP A 210 -0.74 -15.25 12.83
C ASP A 210 -1.94 -15.08 11.85
N PRO A 211 -1.71 -15.16 10.51
CA PRO A 211 -2.76 -15.02 9.51
C PRO A 211 -3.95 -15.95 9.72
N ILE A 212 -3.74 -17.18 10.21
CA ILE A 212 -4.82 -18.15 10.44
C ILE A 212 -5.72 -17.70 11.59
N GLN A 213 -5.15 -17.16 12.67
CA GLN A 213 -5.92 -16.60 13.78
C GLN A 213 -6.73 -15.37 13.34
N ILE A 214 -6.19 -14.55 12.45
CA ILE A 214 -6.89 -13.38 11.90
C ILE A 214 -8.06 -13.82 11.02
N LEU A 215 -7.84 -14.77 10.10
CA LEU A 215 -8.90 -15.29 9.22
C LEU A 215 -10.01 -15.96 10.04
N GLU A 216 -9.64 -16.75 11.05
CA GLU A 216 -10.61 -17.33 11.98
C GLU A 216 -11.45 -16.24 12.65
N ARG A 217 -10.80 -15.24 13.25
CA ARG A 217 -11.47 -14.21 14.04
C ARG A 217 -12.42 -13.34 13.22
N PHE A 218 -12.01 -12.94 12.02
CA PHE A 218 -12.71 -11.89 11.25
C PHE A 218 -13.47 -12.40 10.02
N LEU A 219 -13.16 -13.59 9.51
CA LEU A 219 -13.93 -14.23 8.44
C LEU A 219 -14.73 -15.40 8.97
N TRP A 220 -14.07 -16.46 9.44
CA TRP A 220 -14.72 -17.75 9.69
C TRP A 220 -15.72 -17.68 10.84
N ARG A 221 -15.34 -17.12 11.99
CA ARG A 221 -16.23 -16.91 13.15
C ARG A 221 -17.39 -15.97 12.84
N LYS A 222 -17.23 -15.10 11.85
CA LYS A 222 -18.23 -14.11 11.43
C LYS A 222 -19.08 -14.60 10.27
N ASN A 223 -18.81 -15.80 9.75
CA ASN A 223 -19.44 -16.34 8.55
C ASN A 223 -19.44 -15.31 7.39
N ALA A 224 -18.29 -14.66 7.19
CA ALA A 224 -18.12 -13.59 6.21
C ALA A 224 -17.02 -13.95 5.21
N THR A 225 -17.18 -13.52 3.95
CA THR A 225 -16.18 -13.74 2.88
C THR A 225 -15.31 -12.51 2.63
N PHE A 226 -15.60 -11.39 3.30
CA PHE A 226 -14.82 -10.17 3.22
C PHE A 226 -14.89 -9.43 4.56
N ALA A 227 -13.74 -8.97 5.07
CA ALA A 227 -13.65 -8.17 6.26
C ALA A 227 -12.68 -7.00 6.07
N ILE A 228 -13.08 -5.85 6.60
CA ILE A 228 -12.32 -4.60 6.52
C ILE A 228 -12.68 -3.73 7.73
N SER A 229 -11.72 -3.02 8.31
CA SER A 229 -12.02 -2.09 9.40
C SER A 229 -12.70 -0.83 8.87
N ARG A 230 -13.58 -0.24 9.67
CA ARG A 230 -14.02 1.15 9.44
C ARG A 230 -12.88 2.13 9.73
N HIS A 231 -12.91 3.29 9.07
CA HIS A 231 -11.94 4.35 9.33
C HIS A 231 -12.10 4.94 10.74
N TYR A 232 -10.98 5.28 11.38
CA TYR A 232 -10.95 5.58 12.83
C TYR A 232 -11.60 6.91 13.24
N LYS A 233 -11.81 7.82 12.28
CA LYS A 233 -12.31 9.18 12.55
C LYS A 233 -13.46 9.64 11.65
N ARG A 234 -13.53 9.10 10.44
CA ARG A 234 -14.44 9.56 9.38
C ARG A 234 -15.25 8.36 8.94
N PHE A 235 -16.57 8.52 8.90
CA PHE A 235 -17.50 7.45 8.61
C PHE A 235 -18.42 7.74 7.42
N ASP A 236 -18.32 8.94 6.86
CA ASP A 236 -19.12 9.44 5.76
C ASP A 236 -18.22 9.76 4.56
N THR A 237 -18.60 9.30 3.37
CA THR A 237 -17.83 9.46 2.13
C THR A 237 -17.61 10.92 1.73
N PHE A 238 -18.60 11.79 1.96
CA PHE A 238 -18.49 13.22 1.66
C PHE A 238 -17.51 13.90 2.60
N VAL A 239 -17.53 13.52 3.89
CA VAL A 239 -16.53 14.00 4.86
C VAL A 239 -15.13 13.49 4.53
N GLU A 240 -14.99 12.25 4.06
CA GLU A 240 -13.70 11.72 3.58
C GLU A 240 -13.20 12.49 2.36
N ALA A 241 -14.07 12.83 1.41
CA ALA A 241 -13.71 13.59 0.22
C ALA A 241 -13.16 14.98 0.59
N GLU A 242 -13.85 15.74 1.45
CA GLU A 242 -13.36 17.03 1.94
C GLU A 242 -12.04 16.91 2.70
N ALA A 243 -11.85 15.83 3.48
CA ALA A 243 -10.59 15.58 4.15
C ALA A 243 -9.44 15.25 3.17
N ASN A 244 -9.73 14.59 2.04
CA ASN A 244 -8.73 14.34 0.99
C ASN A 244 -8.35 15.65 0.28
N LYS A 245 -9.33 16.51 -0.03
CA LYS A 245 -9.10 17.84 -0.62
C LYS A 245 -8.26 18.72 0.29
N ALA A 246 -8.64 18.84 1.56
CA ALA A 246 -7.91 19.63 2.55
C ALA A 246 -6.47 19.15 2.77
N ALA A 247 -6.24 17.83 2.65
CA ALA A 247 -4.91 17.23 2.77
C ALA A 247 -4.08 17.26 1.47
N GLY A 248 -4.60 17.84 0.37
CA GLY A 248 -3.92 17.87 -0.93
C GLY A 248 -3.62 16.48 -1.48
N LYS A 249 -4.49 15.50 -1.16
CA LYS A 249 -4.25 14.09 -1.48
C LYS A 249 -4.50 13.77 -2.95
N TYR A 250 -5.38 14.48 -3.61
CA TYR A 250 -5.62 14.36 -5.05
C TYR A 250 -6.06 15.73 -5.57
N ASP A 251 -6.11 15.90 -6.89
CA ASP A 251 -6.69 17.11 -7.47
C ASP A 251 -8.14 17.30 -6.98
N ASN A 252 -8.45 18.51 -6.50
CA ASN A 252 -9.74 18.80 -5.87
C ASN A 252 -10.89 18.68 -6.85
N ALA A 253 -10.72 19.18 -8.09
CA ALA A 253 -11.77 19.11 -9.11
C ALA A 253 -12.10 17.66 -9.48
N SER A 254 -11.09 16.79 -9.53
CA SER A 254 -11.28 15.36 -9.75
C SER A 254 -12.04 14.67 -8.60
N ILE A 255 -11.79 15.05 -7.34
CA ILE A 255 -12.56 14.55 -6.19
C ILE A 255 -14.00 15.06 -6.26
N ASP A 256 -14.21 16.36 -6.52
CA ASP A 256 -15.54 16.96 -6.62
C ASP A 256 -16.36 16.28 -7.72
N PHE A 257 -15.75 16.03 -8.88
CA PHE A 257 -16.39 15.28 -9.98
C PHE A 257 -16.82 13.87 -9.56
N GLN A 258 -15.93 13.11 -8.90
CA GLN A 258 -16.25 11.75 -8.43
C GLN A 258 -17.41 11.75 -7.42
N VAL A 259 -17.38 12.67 -6.45
CA VAL A 259 -18.41 12.77 -5.41
C VAL A 259 -19.75 13.21 -5.99
N GLU A 260 -19.75 14.18 -6.89
CA GLU A 260 -20.96 14.65 -7.56
C GLU A 260 -21.56 13.56 -8.46
N PHE A 261 -20.72 12.79 -9.15
CA PHE A 261 -21.17 11.62 -9.90
C PHE A 261 -21.91 10.63 -8.99
N TYR A 262 -21.32 10.25 -7.84
CA TYR A 262 -21.97 9.32 -6.91
C TYR A 262 -23.23 9.90 -6.26
N ARG A 263 -23.25 11.21 -5.98
CA ARG A 263 -24.44 11.90 -5.46
C ARG A 263 -25.59 11.83 -6.46
N ASN A 264 -25.31 12.06 -7.74
CA ASN A 264 -26.30 11.96 -8.82
C ASN A 264 -26.78 10.51 -9.06
N GLU A 265 -25.97 9.52 -8.69
CA GLU A 265 -26.37 8.11 -8.64
C GLU A 265 -27.13 7.70 -7.36
N GLY A 266 -27.41 8.64 -6.45
CA GLY A 266 -28.18 8.40 -5.23
C GLY A 266 -27.36 8.04 -3.99
N LEU A 267 -26.04 8.22 -3.99
CA LEU A 267 -25.25 8.11 -2.76
C LEU A 267 -25.69 9.19 -1.77
N THR A 268 -26.13 8.78 -0.59
CA THR A 268 -26.55 9.65 0.50
C THR A 268 -25.54 9.63 1.65
N PRO A 269 -25.51 10.69 2.49
CA PRO A 269 -24.65 10.71 3.68
C PRO A 269 -24.84 9.46 4.55
N TYR A 270 -23.79 9.08 5.27
CA TYR A 270 -23.85 7.98 6.21
C TYR A 270 -24.90 8.25 7.29
N SER A 271 -25.69 7.23 7.59
CA SER A 271 -26.64 7.22 8.70
C SER A 271 -26.82 5.80 9.23
N GLU A 272 -27.39 5.66 10.42
CA GLU A 272 -27.66 4.36 11.05
C GLU A 272 -28.63 3.49 10.25
N ALA A 273 -29.34 4.06 9.27
CA ALA A 273 -30.14 3.29 8.31
C ALA A 273 -29.31 2.31 7.46
N LYS A 274 -27.98 2.49 7.39
CA LYS A 274 -27.05 1.59 6.69
C LYS A 274 -26.54 0.42 7.54
N LEU A 275 -27.00 0.28 8.79
CA LEU A 275 -26.68 -0.87 9.63
C LEU A 275 -27.04 -2.20 8.94
N PRO A 276 -26.27 -3.29 9.17
CA PRO A 276 -25.21 -3.43 10.18
C PRO A 276 -23.86 -2.82 9.78
N ILE A 277 -23.75 -2.17 8.62
CA ILE A 277 -22.51 -1.49 8.21
C ILE A 277 -22.37 -0.15 8.93
N THR A 278 -21.30 -0.01 9.70
CA THR A 278 -21.11 1.10 10.65
C THR A 278 -20.33 2.30 10.09
N SER A 279 -20.02 2.28 8.79
CA SER A 279 -19.27 3.33 8.10
C SER A 279 -19.36 3.19 6.57
N ASP A 280 -19.38 4.31 5.86
CA ASP A 280 -19.12 4.39 4.42
C ASP A 280 -17.63 4.39 4.07
N VAL A 281 -16.79 4.73 5.03
CA VAL A 281 -15.36 4.91 4.83
C VAL A 281 -14.61 3.76 5.50
N PRO A 282 -13.93 2.89 4.72
CA PRO A 282 -13.07 1.86 5.28
C PRO A 282 -11.70 2.43 5.66
N GLU A 283 -11.06 1.82 6.64
CA GLU A 283 -9.61 1.85 6.79
C GLU A 283 -9.03 0.66 6.00
N GLY A 284 -8.72 0.91 4.72
CA GLY A 284 -8.31 -0.12 3.78
C GLY A 284 -6.85 -0.56 3.87
N CYS A 285 -6.14 -0.23 4.96
CA CYS A 285 -4.76 -0.67 5.14
C CYS A 285 -4.63 -2.17 5.47
N VAL A 286 -5.74 -2.84 5.78
CA VAL A 286 -5.83 -4.30 5.90
C VAL A 286 -7.13 -4.78 5.26
N ILE A 287 -7.07 -5.84 4.45
CA ILE A 287 -8.27 -6.51 3.90
C ILE A 287 -8.12 -8.02 4.08
N MET A 288 -9.16 -8.67 4.62
CA MET A 288 -9.28 -10.12 4.66
C MET A 288 -10.36 -10.56 3.68
N ARG A 289 -10.06 -11.53 2.83
CA ARG A 289 -11.01 -12.01 1.81
C ARG A 289 -10.90 -13.51 1.62
N GLU A 290 -12.04 -14.19 1.56
CA GLU A 290 -12.18 -15.49 0.89
C GLU A 290 -12.50 -15.24 -0.59
N HIS A 291 -11.79 -15.89 -1.50
CA HIS A 291 -11.95 -15.70 -2.94
C HIS A 291 -13.13 -16.55 -3.43
N VAL A 292 -14.32 -15.96 -3.33
CA VAL A 292 -15.57 -16.50 -3.88
C VAL A 292 -16.10 -15.53 -4.95
N PRO A 293 -16.97 -15.96 -5.88
CA PRO A 293 -17.41 -15.10 -6.99
C PRO A 293 -17.90 -13.71 -6.55
N ILE A 294 -18.76 -13.60 -5.53
CA ILE A 294 -19.30 -12.31 -5.08
C ILE A 294 -18.23 -11.38 -4.48
N SER A 295 -17.26 -11.90 -3.73
CA SER A 295 -16.21 -11.08 -3.10
C SER A 295 -15.14 -10.66 -4.11
N ASN A 296 -14.89 -11.50 -5.12
CA ASN A 296 -14.06 -11.17 -6.26
C ASN A 296 -14.71 -10.06 -7.10
N LEU A 297 -16.00 -10.21 -7.44
CA LEU A 297 -16.79 -9.18 -8.13
C LEU A 297 -16.72 -7.85 -7.39
N PHE A 298 -16.95 -7.85 -6.06
CA PHE A 298 -16.87 -6.64 -5.25
C PHE A 298 -15.53 -5.91 -5.42
N THR A 299 -14.41 -6.63 -5.36
CA THR A 299 -13.10 -5.99 -5.52
C THR A 299 -12.75 -5.61 -6.95
N CYS A 300 -13.28 -6.31 -7.96
CA CYS A 300 -13.18 -5.90 -9.36
C CYS A 300 -13.91 -4.56 -9.57
N LEU A 301 -15.16 -4.46 -9.12
CA LEU A 301 -15.94 -3.23 -9.21
C LEU A 301 -15.27 -2.10 -8.43
N TRP A 302 -14.77 -2.37 -7.23
CA TRP A 302 -14.07 -1.37 -6.44
C TRP A 302 -12.79 -0.88 -7.13
N PHE A 303 -12.02 -1.77 -7.75
CA PHE A 303 -10.87 -1.39 -8.56
C PHE A 303 -11.29 -0.58 -9.78
N ASN A 304 -12.37 -0.94 -10.48
CA ASN A 304 -12.85 -0.21 -11.65
C ASN A 304 -13.27 1.23 -11.31
N GLU A 305 -13.84 1.47 -10.14
CA GLU A 305 -14.11 2.84 -9.66
C GLU A 305 -12.82 3.62 -9.39
N VAL A 306 -11.82 2.97 -8.79
CA VAL A 306 -10.49 3.57 -8.56
C VAL A 306 -9.79 3.92 -9.88
N ASP A 307 -9.89 3.03 -10.86
CA ASP A 307 -9.28 3.22 -12.18
C ASP A 307 -9.97 4.33 -12.97
N ARG A 308 -11.32 4.36 -12.94
CA ARG A 308 -12.10 5.38 -13.64
C ARG A 308 -11.95 6.78 -13.04
N PHE A 309 -11.95 6.89 -11.72
CA PHE A 309 -11.96 8.17 -11.02
C PHE A 309 -10.59 8.47 -10.40
N THR A 310 -10.52 8.48 -9.06
CA THR A 310 -9.32 8.84 -8.30
C THR A 310 -8.71 7.62 -7.63
N SER A 311 -7.43 7.70 -7.27
CA SER A 311 -6.74 6.64 -6.51
C SER A 311 -7.21 6.52 -5.04
N ARG A 312 -8.22 7.30 -4.64
CA ARG A 312 -8.79 7.33 -3.29
C ARG A 312 -9.92 6.31 -3.16
N ASP A 313 -9.51 5.06 -3.04
CA ASP A 313 -10.38 3.90 -2.82
C ASP A 313 -11.38 4.04 -1.65
N GLN A 314 -11.07 4.84 -0.63
CA GLN A 314 -12.00 5.14 0.46
C GLN A 314 -13.28 5.86 -0.02
N ILE A 315 -13.20 6.65 -1.10
CA ILE A 315 -14.33 7.42 -1.64
C ILE A 315 -15.27 6.52 -2.47
N SER A 316 -14.72 5.53 -3.18
CA SER A 316 -15.52 4.64 -4.04
C SER A 316 -16.14 3.45 -3.33
N PHE A 317 -15.66 3.09 -2.12
CA PHE A 317 -16.07 1.89 -1.40
C PHE A 317 -17.59 1.82 -1.17
N SER A 318 -18.20 2.89 -0.66
CA SER A 318 -19.62 2.91 -0.31
C SER A 318 -20.52 2.71 -1.53
N THR A 319 -20.17 3.32 -2.65
CA THR A 319 -20.91 3.20 -3.92
C THR A 319 -20.96 1.75 -4.38
N VAL A 320 -19.81 1.07 -4.43
CA VAL A 320 -19.76 -0.34 -4.85
C VAL A 320 -20.53 -1.23 -3.88
N ARG A 321 -20.29 -1.05 -2.57
CA ARG A 321 -20.95 -1.81 -1.51
C ARG A 321 -22.47 -1.68 -1.59
N ASP A 322 -22.98 -0.46 -1.71
CA ASP A 322 -24.43 -0.20 -1.71
C ASP A 322 -25.10 -0.74 -2.96
N LYS A 323 -24.47 -0.61 -4.14
CA LYS A 323 -25.00 -1.19 -5.38
C LYS A 323 -25.04 -2.73 -5.34
N ILE A 324 -24.03 -3.40 -4.79
CA ILE A 324 -24.07 -4.87 -4.61
C ILE A 324 -25.12 -5.29 -3.57
N ARG A 325 -25.20 -4.58 -2.44
CA ARG A 325 -26.19 -4.87 -1.38
C ARG A 325 -27.63 -4.64 -1.84
N ALA A 326 -27.86 -3.74 -2.79
CA ALA A 326 -29.18 -3.55 -3.38
C ALA A 326 -29.63 -4.73 -4.26
N LYS A 327 -28.69 -5.56 -4.73
CA LYS A 327 -28.93 -6.65 -5.67
C LYS A 327 -28.78 -8.05 -5.06
N THR A 328 -28.16 -8.13 -3.88
CA THR A 328 -27.85 -9.39 -3.19
C THR A 328 -28.01 -9.22 -1.68
N ASN A 329 -28.15 -10.33 -0.96
CA ASN A 329 -28.05 -10.35 0.50
C ASN A 329 -26.61 -10.42 1.02
N TRP A 330 -25.61 -10.20 0.15
CA TRP A 330 -24.21 -10.24 0.55
C TRP A 330 -23.84 -9.00 1.36
N THR A 331 -23.04 -9.19 2.41
CA THR A 331 -22.53 -8.10 3.25
C THR A 331 -21.09 -8.35 3.67
N ILE A 332 -20.46 -7.29 4.15
CA ILE A 332 -19.06 -7.27 4.59
C ILE A 332 -19.02 -7.27 6.13
N ASN A 333 -18.08 -8.00 6.72
CA ASN A 333 -17.78 -7.81 8.13
C ASN A 333 -16.95 -6.53 8.33
N MET A 334 -17.64 -5.44 8.70
CA MET A 334 -17.00 -4.16 9.00
C MET A 334 -16.67 -4.05 10.48
N PHE A 335 -15.42 -4.30 10.85
CA PHE A 335 -14.96 -4.30 12.25
C PHE A 335 -14.36 -2.96 12.67
N LEU A 336 -14.08 -2.78 13.95
CA LEU A 336 -13.57 -1.50 14.48
C LEU A 336 -12.07 -1.31 14.20
N ASP A 337 -11.64 -0.07 13.97
CA ASP A 337 -10.19 0.23 13.81
C ASP A 337 -9.35 -0.18 15.03
N CYS A 338 -9.91 -0.07 16.24
CA CYS A 338 -9.23 -0.54 17.44
C CYS A 338 -8.98 -2.06 17.43
N GLU A 339 -9.87 -2.87 16.85
CA GLU A 339 -9.64 -4.30 16.65
C GLU A 339 -8.52 -4.53 15.62
N ARG A 340 -8.46 -3.73 14.55
CA ARG A 340 -7.36 -3.76 13.56
C ARG A 340 -6.00 -3.62 14.23
N ARG A 341 -5.88 -2.65 15.15
CA ARG A 341 -4.63 -2.35 15.88
C ARG A 341 -4.15 -3.47 16.80
N ASN A 342 -4.96 -4.52 17.04
CA ASN A 342 -4.51 -5.68 17.79
C ASN A 342 -3.60 -6.61 16.96
N PHE A 343 -3.71 -6.58 15.63
CA PHE A 343 -2.95 -7.51 14.76
C PHE A 343 -2.01 -6.81 13.77
N VAL A 344 -2.07 -5.49 13.65
CA VAL A 344 -1.08 -4.69 12.90
C VAL A 344 -0.58 -3.50 13.70
N VAL A 345 0.72 -3.23 13.58
CA VAL A 345 1.39 -2.06 14.16
C VAL A 345 1.81 -1.13 13.03
N GLN A 346 1.44 0.14 13.13
CA GLN A 346 1.84 1.14 12.14
C GLN A 346 3.26 1.62 12.39
N LYS A 347 4.09 1.57 11.35
CA LYS A 347 5.43 2.15 11.32
C LYS A 347 5.41 3.49 10.60
N TYR A 348 6.50 4.23 10.72
CA TYR A 348 6.67 5.49 10.01
C TYR A 348 7.08 5.23 8.57
N HIS A 349 6.60 6.08 7.66
CA HIS A 349 7.10 6.14 6.29
C HIS A 349 8.59 6.44 6.29
N ARG A 350 9.29 5.97 5.25
CA ARG A 350 10.75 6.06 5.18
C ARG A 350 11.28 7.48 5.31
N GLU A 351 10.67 8.44 4.62
CA GLU A 351 11.06 9.85 4.69
C GLU A 351 11.04 10.39 6.13
N VAL A 352 10.09 9.93 6.96
CA VAL A 352 10.01 10.33 8.37
C VAL A 352 11.10 9.66 9.20
N LEU A 353 11.44 8.40 8.90
CA LEU A 353 12.55 7.68 9.54
C LEU A 353 13.89 8.35 9.22
N GLU A 354 14.13 8.69 7.96
CA GLU A 354 15.33 9.39 7.50
C GLU A 354 15.48 10.76 8.17
N LYS A 355 14.39 11.56 8.22
CA LYS A 355 14.40 12.85 8.93
C LYS A 355 14.71 12.69 10.42
N LYS A 356 14.20 11.65 11.07
CA LYS A 356 14.49 11.34 12.48
C LYS A 356 15.93 10.87 12.70
N ALA A 357 16.50 10.13 11.75
CA ALA A 357 17.90 9.71 11.80
C ALA A 357 18.84 10.92 11.69
N ILE A 358 18.52 11.87 10.81
CA ILE A 358 19.29 13.12 10.65
C ILE A 358 19.16 14.04 11.87
N SER A 359 18.01 14.05 12.55
CA SER A 359 17.78 14.90 13.73
C SER A 359 18.22 14.28 15.06
N SER A 360 18.71 13.04 15.06
CA SER A 360 19.27 12.40 16.25
C SER A 360 20.64 13.02 16.55
N PRO A 361 20.90 13.51 17.78
CA PRO A 361 22.19 14.09 18.10
C PRO A 361 23.28 13.03 17.96
N VAL A 362 24.23 13.27 17.07
CA VAL A 362 25.49 12.52 17.02
C VAL A 362 26.15 12.76 18.37
N PHE A 363 26.13 11.76 19.26
CA PHE A 363 26.96 11.80 20.45
C PHE A 363 28.42 11.97 19.98
N PRO A 364 29.16 12.98 20.46
CA PRO A 364 30.58 13.06 20.15
C PRO A 364 31.25 11.75 20.61
N PRO A 365 32.28 11.27 19.89
CA PRO A 365 32.99 10.06 20.27
C PRO A 365 33.45 10.20 21.74
N PRO A 366 33.45 9.11 22.52
CA PRO A 366 33.86 9.16 23.91
C PRO A 366 35.25 9.79 23.97
N MET A 367 35.36 10.89 24.73
CA MET A 367 36.63 11.58 24.95
C MET A 367 37.63 10.54 25.45
N LEU A 368 38.75 10.38 24.73
CA LEU A 368 39.86 9.55 25.19
C LEU A 368 40.24 9.99 26.61
N PRO A 369 40.51 9.05 27.53
CA PRO A 369 40.95 9.40 28.86
C PRO A 369 42.24 10.23 28.78
N PRO A 370 42.39 11.26 29.64
CA PRO A 370 43.59 12.10 29.62
C PRO A 370 44.85 11.23 29.86
N PRO A 371 45.97 11.57 29.22
CA PRO A 371 47.21 10.82 29.40
C PRO A 371 47.67 10.86 30.87
N PRO A 372 48.30 9.78 31.36
CA PRO A 372 48.79 9.73 32.73
C PRO A 372 49.85 10.80 32.98
N PRO A 373 49.95 11.32 34.22
CA PRO A 373 50.90 12.39 34.56
C PRO A 373 52.36 11.92 34.34
N PRO A 374 53.25 12.84 33.93
CA PRO A 374 54.63 12.50 33.60
C PRO A 374 55.38 11.98 34.83
N VAL A 375 56.06 10.85 34.64
CA VAL A 375 56.94 10.22 35.63
C VAL A 375 58.15 11.13 35.84
N LEU A 376 58.44 11.48 37.10
CA LEU A 376 59.64 12.20 37.50
C LEU A 376 60.88 11.33 37.23
N SER A 377 61.58 11.63 36.14
CA SER A 377 62.92 11.10 35.86
C SER A 377 63.92 11.75 36.79
N VAL A 378 64.67 10.95 37.53
CA VAL A 378 65.81 11.39 38.34
C VAL A 378 67.02 11.49 37.40
N ASP A 379 67.56 12.70 37.23
CA ASP A 379 68.74 12.96 36.41
C ASP A 379 70.03 12.42 37.05
N PRO A 380 70.96 11.83 36.27
CA PRO A 380 72.35 11.66 36.67
C PRO A 380 73.22 12.87 36.28
N PRO A 381 74.40 13.08 36.91
CA PRO A 381 75.06 14.39 36.94
C PRO A 381 76.20 14.59 35.90
N ILE A 382 76.48 15.87 35.61
CA ILE A 382 77.80 16.52 35.28
C ILE A 382 78.30 16.30 33.83
N SER A 383 78.76 17.24 32.99
CA SER A 383 79.18 18.68 33.03
C SER A 383 79.48 19.17 31.57
N PRO A 384 80.24 20.26 31.28
CA PRO A 384 79.74 21.58 30.90
C PRO A 384 80.18 22.09 29.49
N GLU A 385 79.70 23.28 29.11
CA GLU A 385 80.16 24.18 28.01
C GLU A 385 79.91 23.66 26.57
N THR A 386 79.37 24.43 25.62
CA THR A 386 79.80 25.76 25.14
C THR A 386 78.68 26.54 24.46
N GLU A 387 78.83 27.87 24.50
CA GLU A 387 78.09 28.89 23.76
C GLU A 387 78.26 28.77 22.23
N SER A 388 77.20 29.09 21.48
CA SER A 388 77.29 30.10 20.43
C SER A 388 75.92 30.52 19.88
N GLU A 389 75.81 31.82 19.68
CA GLU A 389 74.71 32.59 19.13
C GLU A 389 74.47 32.28 17.64
N GLU A 390 73.23 32.45 17.14
CA GLU A 390 72.91 33.50 16.15
C GLU A 390 71.43 33.51 15.72
N LYS A 391 70.97 34.74 15.45
CA LYS A 391 69.61 35.17 15.08
C LYS A 391 69.31 35.01 13.59
N SER A 392 68.03 34.88 13.22
CA SER A 392 67.30 35.72 12.23
C SER A 392 65.89 35.13 11.95
N ILE A 393 64.80 35.81 12.31
CA ILE A 393 63.96 36.72 11.50
C ILE A 393 63.32 36.06 10.27
N SER A 394 61.98 35.93 10.23
CA SER A 394 61.13 36.71 9.30
C SER A 394 59.63 36.34 9.34
N THR A 395 58.82 37.39 9.59
CA THR A 395 57.51 37.77 8.99
C THR A 395 56.24 36.93 9.14
N GLU A 396 55.30 37.51 9.91
CA GLU A 396 53.85 37.41 9.77
C GLU A 396 53.33 38.28 8.61
N GLU A 397 52.19 37.92 7.99
CA GLU A 397 51.03 38.81 7.89
C GLU A 397 49.72 38.04 7.57
N PRO A 398 48.53 38.56 7.96
CA PRO A 398 47.28 37.79 8.10
C PRO A 398 46.23 38.15 7.04
N THR A 399 45.14 37.36 6.92
CA THR A 399 43.88 37.89 6.35
C THR A 399 42.62 37.18 6.83
N VAL A 400 41.57 38.00 6.91
CA VAL A 400 40.33 37.89 7.67
C VAL A 400 39.18 37.26 6.85
N LYS A 401 38.30 36.55 7.57
CA LYS A 401 37.03 35.95 7.11
C LYS A 401 36.02 36.98 6.59
N LYS A 402 35.30 36.64 5.51
CA LYS A 402 33.97 37.20 5.20
C LYS A 402 32.96 36.11 4.82
N VAL A 403 31.78 36.26 5.40
CA VAL A 403 30.55 35.46 5.27
C VAL A 403 29.87 35.73 3.94
N GLN A 404 29.32 34.69 3.28
CA GLN A 404 28.24 34.88 2.29
C GLN A 404 27.19 33.76 2.35
N MET A 405 25.97 34.23 2.59
CA MET A 405 24.68 33.56 2.57
C MET A 405 24.32 33.16 1.13
N ARG A 406 23.91 31.91 0.87
CA ARG A 406 23.51 31.47 -0.48
C ARG A 406 22.01 31.13 -0.55
N GLN A 407 21.32 31.91 -1.39
CA GLN A 407 19.89 31.87 -1.68
C GLN A 407 19.45 30.58 -2.40
N ARG A 408 18.23 30.13 -2.07
CA ARG A 408 17.43 29.13 -2.78
C ARG A 408 16.97 29.67 -4.15
N ARG A 409 17.14 28.88 -5.21
CA ARG A 409 16.51 29.11 -6.53
C ARG A 409 15.33 28.17 -6.71
N SER A 410 14.14 28.74 -6.91
CA SER A 410 12.94 28.06 -7.41
C SER A 410 12.83 28.30 -8.92
N SER A 411 12.62 27.25 -9.71
CA SER A 411 12.29 27.36 -11.13
C SER A 411 10.80 27.12 -11.35
N GLY A 412 10.03 28.21 -11.44
CA GLY A 412 8.68 28.21 -12.02
C GLY A 412 8.77 28.48 -13.53
N ARG A 413 8.06 27.67 -14.33
CA ARG A 413 7.97 27.84 -15.79
C ARG A 413 6.61 28.45 -16.12
N HIS A 414 6.61 29.71 -16.56
CA HIS A 414 5.44 30.38 -17.14
C HIS A 414 5.20 29.92 -18.58
N ARG A 415 3.97 29.53 -18.89
CA ARG A 415 3.44 29.29 -20.24
C ARG A 415 2.87 30.61 -20.76
N LYS A 416 3.37 31.08 -21.89
CA LYS A 416 2.92 32.32 -22.55
C LYS A 416 1.69 32.01 -23.42
N VAL A 417 0.60 32.72 -23.15
CA VAL A 417 -0.61 32.77 -23.98
C VAL A 417 -0.38 33.81 -25.08
N VAL A 418 -0.70 33.48 -26.33
CA VAL A 418 -0.91 34.46 -27.40
C VAL A 418 -2.27 34.16 -28.01
N MET A 419 -3.17 35.14 -27.93
CA MET A 419 -4.43 35.19 -28.66
C MET A 419 -4.34 36.26 -29.75
N GLY A 420 -4.96 35.96 -30.91
CA GLY A 420 -5.66 36.94 -31.73
C GLY A 420 -4.98 37.33 -33.04
N ASN A 421 -5.49 36.81 -34.16
CA ASN A 421 -6.22 37.67 -35.09
C ASN A 421 -7.16 36.87 -36.01
N THR A 422 -8.35 37.43 -36.15
CA THR A 422 -9.50 37.11 -36.99
C THR A 422 -9.29 37.49 -38.47
N ALA A 423 -9.92 36.74 -39.39
CA ALA A 423 -10.94 37.20 -40.35
C ALA A 423 -10.87 36.50 -41.72
N THR A 424 -12.07 36.26 -42.29
CA THR A 424 -12.43 36.18 -43.74
C THR A 424 -11.90 34.99 -44.55
N GLU A 425 -12.58 34.35 -45.51
CA GLU A 425 -13.93 34.36 -46.09
C GLU A 425 -13.91 33.23 -47.16
N SER A 426 -15.08 32.67 -47.50
CA SER A 426 -15.45 32.05 -48.80
C SER A 426 -14.59 30.93 -49.45
N GLY A 427 -15.28 29.81 -49.78
CA GLY A 427 -14.81 28.75 -50.68
C GLY A 427 -15.59 27.46 -50.49
#